data_AF-A0A6V7KJK2-F1
#
_entry.id   AF-A0A6V7KJK2-F1
#
_cell.length_a   1.000
_cell.length_b   1.000
_cell.length_c   1.000
_cell.angle_alpha   90.00
_cell.angle_beta   90.00
_cell.angle_gamma   90.00
#
_symmetry.space_group_name_H-M   'P 1'
#
loop_
_entity.id
_entity.type
_entity.pdbx_description
1 polymer ?
#
loop_
_entity_poly.entity_id
_entity_poly.type
_entity_poly.pdbx_seq_one_letter_code
_entity_poly.pdbx_strand_id
1 'polypeptide(L)'
;VAGVETNIEFIKDLCRHPKFQSADVHTGFIDENLDSLFPKLYVPPQILAQGALGLILSEDLATFRTASDSKDPFSPFNTEIGLRLNHVLKKRFQLKFGEKTHVVDVQYTEPDVYLMRIDDNGPWRRVEGTLTETEADLELRSEVEGVRSKSCIWRVGDELHIFTN
;
A
#
# COMPACT_ATOMS: atom_id res chain seq x y z
N VAL A 1 6.39 9.06 -11.48
CA VAL A 1 6.91 10.33 -10.93
C VAL A 1 6.25 10.52 -9.58
N ALA A 2 7.02 10.57 -8.50
CA ALA A 2 6.52 10.83 -7.15
C ALA A 2 7.19 12.12 -6.65
N GLY A 3 6.47 12.96 -5.90
CA GLY A 3 7.02 14.16 -5.26
C GLY A 3 6.81 15.50 -5.98
N VAL A 4 6.18 15.52 -7.15
CA VAL A 4 5.68 16.76 -7.80
C VAL A 4 4.28 16.50 -8.32
N GLU A 5 3.33 17.39 -8.02
CA GLU A 5 2.02 17.39 -8.67
C GLU A 5 2.25 17.63 -10.17
N THR A 6 2.08 16.59 -10.98
CA THR A 6 2.25 16.67 -12.43
C THR A 6 0.94 16.32 -13.12
N ASN A 7 0.59 17.07 -14.15
CA ASN A 7 -0.59 16.84 -14.98
C ASN A 7 -0.40 15.73 -16.02
N ILE A 8 0.63 14.87 -15.87
CA ILE A 8 1.01 13.86 -16.87
C ILE A 8 -0.10 12.82 -17.04
N GLU A 9 -0.64 12.29 -15.95
CA GLU A 9 -1.72 11.29 -16.02
C GLU A 9 -3.01 11.91 -16.60
N PHE A 10 -3.33 13.16 -16.23
CA PHE A 10 -4.42 13.90 -16.86
C PHE A 10 -4.23 14.04 -18.38
N ILE A 11 -3.05 14.43 -18.86
CA ILE A 11 -2.77 14.56 -20.29
C ILE A 11 -2.86 13.20 -20.99
N LYS A 12 -2.39 12.11 -20.37
CA LYS A 12 -2.54 10.76 -20.93
C LYS A 12 -4.01 10.38 -21.09
N ASP A 13 -4.83 10.62 -20.09
CA ASP A 13 -6.26 10.31 -20.12
C ASP A 13 -7.01 11.19 -21.12
N LEU A 14 -6.67 12.48 -21.18
CA LEU A 14 -7.19 13.41 -22.18
C LEU A 14 -6.91 12.93 -23.61
N CYS A 15 -5.66 12.52 -23.91
CA CYS A 15 -5.28 11.99 -25.21
C CYS A 15 -5.99 10.66 -25.57
N ARG A 16 -6.41 9.88 -24.56
CA ARG A 16 -7.17 8.64 -24.75
C ARG A 16 -8.68 8.88 -24.91
N HIS A 17 -9.18 10.06 -24.58
CA HIS A 17 -10.61 10.36 -24.61
C HIS A 17 -11.16 10.32 -26.05
N PRO A 18 -12.25 9.58 -26.35
CA PRO A 18 -12.76 9.41 -27.71
C PRO A 18 -13.07 10.72 -28.44
N LYS A 19 -13.69 11.69 -27.75
CA LYS A 19 -13.96 13.02 -28.31
C LYS A 19 -12.69 13.82 -28.64
N PHE A 20 -11.62 13.61 -27.87
CA PHE A 20 -10.33 14.25 -28.13
C PHE A 20 -9.70 13.67 -29.41
N GLN A 21 -9.81 12.35 -29.61
CA GLN A 21 -9.34 11.66 -30.82
C GLN A 21 -10.14 12.06 -32.07
N SER A 22 -11.44 12.35 -31.94
CA SER A 22 -12.28 12.82 -33.05
C SER A 22 -12.15 14.31 -33.35
N ALA A 23 -11.23 15.03 -32.69
CA ALA A 23 -11.06 16.48 -32.75
C ALA A 23 -12.33 17.28 -32.37
N ASP A 24 -13.23 16.68 -31.59
CA ASP A 24 -14.43 17.30 -31.07
C ASP A 24 -14.10 18.01 -29.73
N VAL A 25 -13.29 19.06 -29.83
CA VAL A 25 -12.79 19.83 -28.70
C VAL A 25 -13.13 21.31 -28.85
N HIS A 26 -13.62 21.91 -27.78
CA HIS A 26 -13.93 23.34 -27.68
C HIS A 26 -13.57 23.88 -26.29
N THR A 27 -13.74 25.18 -26.07
CA THR A 27 -13.32 25.85 -24.81
C THR A 27 -14.01 25.29 -23.56
N GLY A 28 -15.26 24.82 -23.67
CA GLY A 28 -15.99 24.12 -22.60
C GLY A 28 -15.75 22.60 -22.50
N PHE A 29 -14.82 22.02 -23.27
CA PHE A 29 -14.66 20.57 -23.39
C PHE A 29 -14.32 19.90 -22.05
N ILE A 30 -13.43 20.51 -21.27
CA ILE A 30 -13.01 19.94 -19.98
C ILE A 30 -14.21 19.92 -19.03
N ASP A 31 -14.95 21.02 -18.93
CA ASP A 31 -16.10 21.16 -18.03
C ASP A 31 -17.21 20.14 -18.36
N GLU A 32 -17.49 19.92 -19.65
CA GLU A 32 -18.51 18.96 -20.10
C GLU A 32 -18.12 17.49 -19.90
N ASN A 33 -16.82 17.20 -19.83
CA ASN A 33 -16.30 15.84 -19.69
C ASN A 33 -15.54 15.64 -18.37
N LEU A 34 -15.75 16.51 -17.38
CA LEU A 34 -15.08 16.49 -16.06
C LEU A 34 -15.18 15.10 -15.41
N ASP A 35 -16.39 14.54 -15.35
CA ASP A 35 -16.62 13.23 -14.74
C ASP A 35 -15.90 12.08 -15.48
N SER A 36 -15.70 12.22 -16.79
CA SER A 36 -14.98 11.23 -17.61
C SER A 36 -13.45 11.43 -17.56
N LEU A 37 -12.98 12.66 -17.36
CA LEU A 37 -11.56 13.00 -17.30
C LEU A 37 -10.99 12.81 -15.89
N PHE A 38 -11.82 12.89 -14.86
CA PHE A 38 -11.43 12.72 -13.45
C PHE A 38 -12.29 11.65 -12.78
N PRO A 39 -12.19 10.38 -13.21
CA PRO A 39 -12.93 9.30 -12.57
C PRO A 39 -12.51 9.18 -11.10
N LYS A 40 -13.47 8.96 -10.21
CA LYS A 40 -13.19 8.69 -8.80
C LYS A 40 -12.39 7.40 -8.70
N LEU A 41 -11.13 7.51 -8.28
CA LEU A 41 -10.28 6.36 -8.04
C LEU A 41 -10.83 5.55 -6.86
N TYR A 42 -11.09 4.27 -7.10
CA TYR A 42 -11.43 3.30 -6.07
C TYR A 42 -10.20 2.44 -5.78
N VAL A 43 -9.81 2.33 -4.51
CA VAL A 43 -8.70 1.47 -4.11
C VAL A 43 -9.22 0.05 -3.91
N PRO A 44 -8.73 -0.93 -4.69
CA PRO A 44 -9.08 -2.32 -4.46
C PRO A 44 -8.64 -2.75 -3.06
N PRO A 45 -9.42 -3.58 -2.36
CA PRO A 45 -9.04 -4.14 -1.07
C PRO A 45 -7.66 -4.84 -1.10
N GLN A 46 -7.23 -5.44 -2.22
CA GLN A 46 -5.88 -6.01 -2.31
C GLN A 46 -4.78 -4.96 -2.09
N ILE A 47 -4.95 -3.74 -2.62
CA ILE A 47 -3.96 -2.66 -2.47
C ILE A 47 -3.89 -2.18 -1.02
N LEU A 48 -5.03 -2.12 -0.33
CA LEU A 48 -5.07 -1.78 1.11
C LEU A 48 -4.36 -2.84 1.96
N ALA A 49 -4.54 -4.13 1.65
CA ALA A 49 -3.81 -5.22 2.29
C ALA A 49 -2.30 -5.14 2.02
N GLN A 50 -1.90 -4.86 0.78
CA GLN A 50 -0.49 -4.63 0.42
C GLN A 50 0.10 -3.45 1.18
N GLY A 51 -0.66 -2.36 1.34
CA GLY A 51 -0.21 -1.21 2.12
C GLY A 51 0.02 -1.53 3.58
N ALA A 52 -0.93 -2.22 4.21
CA ALA A 52 -0.75 -2.71 5.58
C ALA A 52 0.45 -3.66 5.70
N LEU A 53 0.61 -4.59 4.76
CA LEU A 53 1.76 -5.51 4.72
C LEU A 53 3.09 -4.75 4.57
N GLY A 54 3.14 -3.78 3.66
CA GLY A 54 4.32 -2.95 3.44
C GLY A 54 4.71 -2.16 4.68
N LEU A 55 3.74 -1.63 5.43
CA LEU A 55 4.00 -0.95 6.70
C LEU A 55 4.59 -1.89 7.75
N ILE A 56 4.02 -3.08 7.90
CA ILE A 56 4.50 -4.10 8.84
C ILE A 56 5.95 -4.48 8.52
N LEU A 57 6.24 -4.86 7.27
CA LEU A 57 7.57 -5.32 6.88
C LEU A 57 8.61 -4.18 6.91
N SER A 58 8.18 -2.94 6.69
CA SER A 58 9.06 -1.76 6.81
C SER A 58 9.42 -1.47 8.27
N GLU A 59 8.46 -1.65 9.19
CA GLU A 59 8.68 -1.57 10.64
C GLU A 59 9.64 -2.68 11.09
N ASP A 60 9.41 -3.92 10.66
CA ASP A 60 10.28 -5.06 10.99
C ASP A 60 11.73 -4.84 10.50
N LEU A 61 11.91 -4.30 9.29
CA LEU A 61 13.22 -3.95 8.74
C LEU A 61 13.92 -2.85 9.56
N ALA A 62 13.19 -1.82 9.99
CA ALA A 62 13.72 -0.73 10.80
C ALA A 62 14.11 -1.21 12.21
N THR A 63 13.29 -2.07 12.82
CA THR A 63 13.58 -2.70 14.11
C THR A 63 14.81 -3.60 14.02
N PHE A 64 14.93 -4.41 12.96
CA PHE A 64 16.10 -5.26 12.74
C PHE A 64 17.40 -4.45 12.62
N ARG A 65 17.39 -3.34 11.87
CA ARG A 65 18.55 -2.43 11.76
C ARG A 65 18.93 -1.85 13.11
N THR A 66 17.96 -1.34 13.85
CA THR A 66 18.19 -0.76 15.18
C THR A 66 18.73 -1.79 16.16
N ALA A 67 18.22 -3.03 16.12
CA ALA A 67 18.72 -4.14 16.92
C ALA A 67 20.17 -4.50 16.55
N SER A 68 20.49 -4.55 15.25
CA SER A 68 21.85 -4.83 14.77
C SER A 68 22.86 -3.77 15.22
N ASP A 69 22.45 -2.51 15.30
CA ASP A 69 23.30 -1.40 15.77
C ASP A 69 23.37 -1.30 17.31
N SER A 70 22.55 -2.08 18.01
CA SER A 70 22.52 -2.10 19.47
C SER A 70 23.73 -2.83 20.06
N LYS A 71 24.05 -2.53 21.32
CA LYS A 71 25.11 -3.23 22.06
C LYS A 71 24.79 -4.69 22.38
N ASP A 72 23.54 -5.11 22.19
CA ASP A 72 23.09 -6.49 22.38
C ASP A 72 22.18 -6.92 21.20
N PRO A 73 22.78 -7.27 20.05
CA PRO A 73 22.05 -7.55 18.82
C PRO A 73 21.11 -8.76 18.88
N PHE A 74 21.33 -9.67 19.82
CA PHE A 74 20.56 -10.91 19.96
C PHE A 74 19.55 -10.83 21.12
N SER A 75 19.38 -9.66 21.74
CA SER A 75 18.38 -9.48 22.78
C SER A 75 16.96 -9.67 22.23
N PRO A 76 16.13 -10.54 22.84
CA PRO A 76 14.75 -10.74 22.41
C PRO A 76 13.87 -9.50 22.59
N PHE A 77 14.34 -8.51 23.36
CA PHE A 77 13.65 -7.24 23.57
C PHE A 77 13.96 -6.21 22.48
N ASN A 78 15.06 -6.39 21.72
CA ASN A 78 15.43 -5.46 20.66
C ASN A 78 14.72 -5.76 19.33
N THR A 79 14.27 -7.00 19.12
CA THR A 79 13.64 -7.41 17.84
C THR A 79 12.11 -7.20 17.81
N GLU A 80 11.49 -6.66 18.88
CA GLU A 80 10.03 -6.42 18.99
C GLU A 80 9.13 -7.45 18.27
N ILE A 81 9.49 -8.74 18.35
CA ILE A 81 8.87 -9.86 17.61
C ILE A 81 7.38 -10.10 17.95
N GLY A 82 6.77 -9.24 18.77
CA GLY A 82 5.35 -9.33 19.08
C GLY A 82 4.96 -10.57 19.88
N LEU A 83 5.94 -11.25 20.49
CA LEU A 83 5.72 -12.52 21.20
C LEU A 83 4.70 -12.34 22.31
N ARG A 84 3.56 -13.01 22.18
CA ARG A 84 2.56 -13.12 23.23
C ARG A 84 2.27 -14.59 23.50
N LEU A 85 2.63 -15.05 24.69
CA LEU A 85 2.30 -16.39 25.13
C LEU A 85 0.76 -16.54 25.15
N ASN A 86 0.24 -17.49 24.39
CA ASN A 86 -1.19 -17.83 24.28
C ASN A 86 -2.10 -16.77 23.63
N HIS A 87 -1.56 -15.72 23.00
CA HIS A 87 -2.38 -14.72 22.32
C HIS A 87 -1.85 -14.41 20.93
N VAL A 88 -2.77 -14.26 19.99
CA VAL A 88 -2.48 -13.76 18.64
C VAL A 88 -2.29 -12.24 18.72
N LEU A 89 -1.16 -11.73 18.22
CA LEU A 89 -0.96 -10.30 18.09
C LEU A 89 -1.95 -9.75 17.07
N LYS A 90 -2.62 -8.65 17.43
CA LYS A 90 -3.53 -7.93 16.54
C LYS A 90 -3.06 -6.49 16.39
N LYS A 91 -2.91 -6.02 15.15
CA LYS A 91 -2.65 -4.61 14.82
C LYS A 91 -3.84 -4.06 14.01
N ARG A 92 -4.12 -2.76 14.16
CA ARG A 92 -5.17 -2.07 13.40
C ARG A 92 -4.54 -0.86 12.74
N PHE A 93 -4.63 -0.79 11.41
CA PHE A 93 -4.15 0.33 10.61
C PHE A 93 -5.33 1.16 10.12
N GLN A 94 -5.16 2.48 10.09
CA GLN A 94 -6.10 3.40 9.46
C GLN A 94 -5.40 4.00 8.24
N LEU A 95 -5.90 3.68 7.04
CA LEU A 95 -5.35 4.14 5.77
C LEU A 95 -6.32 5.13 5.14
N LYS A 96 -5.88 6.36 4.92
CA LYS A 96 -6.67 7.37 4.22
C LYS A 96 -6.27 7.40 2.75
N PHE A 97 -7.24 7.26 1.85
CA PHE A 97 -7.05 7.47 0.42
C PHE A 97 -8.10 8.42 -0.13
N GLY A 98 -7.65 9.57 -0.65
CA GLY A 98 -8.53 10.69 -0.97
C GLY A 98 -9.31 11.12 0.28
N GLU A 99 -10.64 11.17 0.17
CA GLU A 99 -11.54 11.52 1.29
C GLU A 99 -11.99 10.31 2.12
N LYS A 100 -11.62 9.08 1.72
CA LYS A 100 -12.10 7.86 2.38
C LYS A 100 -11.04 7.27 3.30
N THR A 101 -11.44 6.99 4.54
CA THR A 101 -10.62 6.23 5.50
C THR A 101 -11.03 4.76 5.48
N HIS A 102 -10.04 3.89 5.38
CA HIS A 102 -10.17 2.44 5.43
C HIS A 102 -9.48 1.92 6.68
N VAL A 103 -10.08 0.90 7.30
CA VAL A 103 -9.50 0.25 8.48
C VAL A 103 -9.03 -1.13 8.09
N VAL A 104 -7.77 -1.47 8.41
CA VAL A 104 -7.21 -2.79 8.17
C VAL A 104 -6.85 -3.43 9.51
N ASP A 105 -7.60 -4.45 9.91
CA ASP A 105 -7.27 -5.30 11.04
C ASP A 105 -6.31 -6.41 10.58
N VAL A 106 -5.23 -6.62 11.32
CA VAL A 106 -4.20 -7.61 11.03
C VAL A 106 -4.03 -8.54 12.22
N GLN A 107 -4.02 -9.85 11.98
CA GLN A 107 -3.70 -10.88 12.96
C GLN A 107 -2.43 -11.63 12.53
N TYR A 108 -1.52 -11.81 13.48
CA TYR A 108 -0.25 -12.52 13.29
C TYR A 108 -0.44 -13.98 13.71
N THR A 109 -0.92 -14.82 12.79
CA THR A 109 -1.29 -16.21 13.09
C THR A 109 -0.12 -17.18 12.99
N GLU A 110 0.72 -17.00 11.96
CA GLU A 110 1.89 -17.83 11.70
C GLU A 110 3.07 -16.91 11.33
N PRO A 111 4.33 -17.38 11.44
CA PRO A 111 5.48 -16.61 10.94
C PRO A 111 5.29 -16.25 9.47
N ASP A 112 5.51 -14.98 9.12
CA ASP A 112 5.41 -14.42 7.76
C ASP A 112 4.03 -14.51 7.08
N VAL A 113 2.99 -14.96 7.80
CA VAL A 113 1.62 -15.06 7.30
C VAL A 113 0.69 -14.24 8.18
N TYR A 114 -0.05 -13.34 7.53
CA TYR A 114 -0.93 -12.39 8.17
C TYR A 114 -2.37 -12.64 7.72
N LEU A 115 -3.31 -12.64 8.66
CA LEU A 115 -4.73 -12.53 8.32
C LEU A 115 -5.13 -11.06 8.37
N MET A 116 -5.64 -10.54 7.25
CA MET A 116 -6.06 -9.15 7.13
C MET A 116 -7.55 -9.04 6.84
N ARG A 117 -8.23 -8.12 7.53
CA ARG A 117 -9.62 -7.76 7.27
C ARG A 117 -9.71 -6.27 6.98
N ILE A 118 -10.32 -5.93 5.85
CA ILE A 118 -10.42 -4.56 5.34
C ILE A 118 -11.85 -4.09 5.51
N ASP A 119 -12.00 -2.98 6.21
CA ASP A 119 -13.25 -2.44 6.74
C ASP A 119 -13.95 -3.49 7.65
N ASP A 120 -14.56 -3.10 8.77
CA ASP A 120 -14.98 -4.05 9.82
C ASP A 120 -15.91 -5.19 9.33
N ASN A 121 -16.53 -5.02 8.15
CA ASN A 121 -17.44 -5.97 7.49
C ASN A 121 -16.77 -6.87 6.42
N GLY A 122 -15.49 -6.70 6.12
CA GLY A 122 -14.78 -7.49 5.11
C GLY A 122 -14.51 -8.94 5.56
N PRO A 123 -14.30 -9.88 4.62
CA PRO A 123 -13.78 -11.20 4.96
C PRO A 123 -12.32 -11.10 5.42
N TRP A 124 -11.91 -12.03 6.28
CA TRP A 124 -10.49 -12.25 6.57
C TRP A 124 -9.81 -12.83 5.34
N ARG A 125 -8.62 -12.30 5.04
CA ARG A 125 -7.82 -12.68 3.88
C ARG A 125 -6.44 -13.11 4.34
N ARG A 126 -5.93 -14.19 3.76
CA ARG A 126 -4.55 -14.62 3.94
C ARG A 126 -3.64 -13.75 3.09
N VAL A 127 -2.68 -13.12 3.73
CA VAL A 127 -1.72 -12.19 3.14
C VAL A 127 -0.33 -12.60 3.60
N GLU A 128 0.54 -12.85 2.64
CA GLU A 128 1.95 -13.14 2.89
C GLU A 128 2.81 -12.33 1.92
N GLY A 129 4.07 -12.14 2.27
CA GLY A 129 4.98 -11.44 1.39
C GLY A 129 6.31 -11.11 2.02
N THR A 130 7.17 -10.55 1.19
CA THR A 130 8.54 -10.19 1.54
C THR A 130 8.83 -8.80 1.00
N LEU A 131 9.53 -8.01 1.79
CA LEU A 131 10.04 -6.71 1.39
C LEU A 131 11.52 -6.84 1.07
N THR A 132 11.92 -6.45 -0.13
CA THR A 132 13.32 -6.45 -0.56
C THR A 132 13.74 -5.03 -0.86
N GLU A 133 14.82 -4.59 -0.23
CA GLU A 133 15.43 -3.30 -0.53
C GLU A 133 16.39 -3.45 -1.71
N THR A 134 16.16 -2.63 -2.73
CA THR A 134 17.08 -2.48 -3.88
C THR A 134 17.79 -1.14 -3.76
N GLU A 135 18.84 -0.91 -4.57
CA GLU A 135 19.60 0.36 -4.53
C GLU A 135 18.75 1.61 -4.78
N ALA A 136 17.57 1.47 -5.40
CA ALA A 136 16.68 2.58 -5.74
C ALA A 136 15.34 2.57 -4.99
N ASP A 137 14.75 1.39 -4.74
CA ASP A 137 13.37 1.26 -4.24
C ASP A 137 13.19 0.11 -3.24
N LEU A 138 12.14 0.18 -2.41
CA LEU A 138 11.64 -0.94 -1.61
C LEU A 138 10.61 -1.73 -2.42
N GLU A 139 10.96 -2.96 -2.80
CA GLU A 139 10.12 -3.86 -3.57
C GLU A 139 9.31 -4.78 -2.64
N LEU A 140 7.98 -4.66 -2.65
CA LEU A 140 7.07 -5.60 -2.00
C LEU A 140 6.65 -6.70 -2.97
N ARG A 141 6.93 -7.95 -2.61
CA ARG A 141 6.31 -9.12 -3.23
C ARG A 141 5.26 -9.64 -2.27
N SER A 142 4.02 -9.70 -2.72
CA SER A 142 2.90 -10.12 -1.86
C SER A 142 2.00 -11.12 -2.56
N GLU A 143 1.43 -12.01 -1.77
CA GLU A 143 0.40 -12.96 -2.18
C GLU A 143 -0.84 -12.71 -1.30
N VAL A 144 -1.92 -12.26 -1.92
CA VAL A 144 -3.20 -11.97 -1.25
C VAL A 144 -4.23 -12.94 -1.79
N GLU A 145 -4.75 -13.83 -0.94
CA GLU A 145 -5.72 -14.87 -1.34
C GLU A 145 -5.21 -15.72 -2.54
N GLY A 146 -3.92 -16.04 -2.57
CA GLY A 146 -3.30 -16.80 -3.66
C GLY A 146 -2.91 -15.97 -4.89
N VAL A 147 -3.26 -14.68 -4.93
CA VAL A 147 -2.89 -13.78 -6.04
C VAL A 147 -1.55 -13.12 -5.74
N ARG A 148 -0.52 -13.54 -6.48
CA ARG A 148 0.81 -12.96 -6.42
C ARG A 148 0.88 -11.65 -7.16
N SER A 149 1.57 -10.70 -6.55
CA SER A 149 1.71 -9.34 -7.06
C SER A 149 3.03 -8.73 -6.61
N LYS A 150 3.50 -7.80 -7.42
CA LYS A 150 4.73 -7.05 -7.19
C LYS A 150 4.38 -5.56 -7.17
N SER A 151 4.89 -4.85 -6.17
CA SER A 151 4.64 -3.42 -6.02
C SER A 151 5.88 -2.74 -5.45
N CYS A 152 6.15 -1.51 -5.87
CA CYS A 152 7.16 -0.68 -5.22
C CYS A 152 6.47 0.16 -4.13
N ILE A 153 7.10 0.21 -2.96
CA ILE A 153 6.58 0.94 -1.80
C ILE A 153 7.56 2.06 -1.47
N TRP A 154 7.01 3.24 -1.19
CA TRP A 154 7.78 4.38 -0.75
C TRP A 154 7.07 5.06 0.40
N ARG A 155 7.77 5.32 1.50
CA ARG A 155 7.20 5.98 2.68
C ARG A 155 7.87 7.33 2.90
N VAL A 156 7.06 8.39 2.96
CA VAL A 156 7.51 9.75 3.29
C VAL A 156 6.68 10.24 4.48
N GLY A 157 7.28 10.25 5.66
CA GLY A 157 6.57 10.58 6.90
C GLY A 157 5.42 9.60 7.18
N ASP A 158 4.19 10.12 7.16
CA ASP A 158 2.96 9.34 7.36
C ASP A 158 2.28 8.92 6.04
N GLU A 159 2.84 9.34 4.90
CA GLU A 159 2.33 8.98 3.58
C GLU A 159 3.00 7.71 3.07
N LEU A 160 2.18 6.77 2.61
CA LEU A 160 2.61 5.53 1.96
C LEU A 160 2.19 5.58 0.49
N HIS A 161 3.18 5.58 -0.40
CA HIS A 161 2.97 5.45 -1.83
C HIS A 161 3.20 4.00 -2.24
N ILE A 162 2.25 3.44 -2.98
CA ILE A 162 2.32 2.10 -3.54
C ILE A 162 2.17 2.22 -5.04
N PHE A 163 3.16 1.73 -5.77
CA PHE A 163 3.13 1.68 -7.23
C PHE A 163 2.90 0.23 -7.65
N THR A 164 1.72 -0.02 -8.22
CA THR A 164 1.36 -1.30 -8.81
C THR A 164 1.64 -1.27 -10.31
N ASN A 165 2.29 -2.32 -10.83
CA ASN A 165 2.51 -2.51 -12.27
C ASN A 165 1.34 -3.19 -12.97
#